data_AF-A0A348DFE6-F1
#
_entry.id   AF-A0A348DFE6-F1
#
_cell.length_a   1.000
_cell.length_b   1.000
_cell.length_c   1.000
_cell.angle_alpha   90.00
_cell.angle_beta   90.00
_cell.angle_gamma   90.00
#
_symmetry.space_group_name_H-M   'P 1'
#
loop_
_entity.id
_entity.type
_entity.pdbx_description
1 polymer ?
#
loop_
_entity_poly.entity_id
_entity_poly.type
_entity_poly.pdbx_seq_one_letter_code
_entity_poly.pdbx_strand_id
1 'polypeptide(L)'
;MTISLNMLMAASQALAAHSPQATLERGGLLPAVEDIGEISRAIALATARAAQQDGVAPQASDDELHAAIEKTFWEAQYAPYKRASF
;
A
#
# COMPACT_ATOMS: atom_id res chain seq x y z
N MET A 1 6.75 17.95 4.92
CA MET A 1 6.23 16.92 4.02
C MET A 1 4.72 17.07 3.98
N THR A 2 4.15 17.56 2.87
CA THR A 2 2.71 17.85 2.71
C THR A 2 2.07 16.77 1.84
N ILE A 3 0.83 16.38 2.14
CA ILE A 3 0.08 15.45 1.29
C ILE A 3 -0.45 16.22 0.08
N SER A 4 -0.17 15.71 -1.12
CA SER A 4 -0.64 16.29 -2.39
C SER A 4 -2.01 15.72 -2.80
N LEU A 5 -2.77 16.49 -3.57
CA LEU A 5 -4.02 16.02 -4.18
C LEU A 5 -3.77 14.84 -5.13
N ASN A 6 -2.61 14.83 -5.81
CA ASN A 6 -2.23 13.75 -6.70
C ASN A 6 -2.06 12.42 -5.94
N MET A 7 -1.46 12.46 -4.74
CA MET A 7 -1.33 11.30 -3.85
C MET A 7 -2.70 10.73 -3.44
N LEU A 8 -3.64 11.61 -3.09
CA LEU A 8 -5.01 11.19 -2.74
C LEU A 8 -5.75 10.59 -3.93
N MET A 9 -5.61 11.18 -5.11
CA MET A 9 -6.21 10.65 -6.34
C MET A 9 -5.60 9.29 -6.72
N ALA A 10 -4.28 9.14 -6.62
CA ALA A 10 -3.58 7.88 -6.91
C ALA A 10 -4.05 6.76 -5.96
N ALA A 11 -4.19 7.04 -4.66
CA ALA A 11 -4.74 6.10 -3.70
C ALA A 11 -6.18 5.69 -4.04
N SER A 12 -7.03 6.66 -4.40
CA SER A 12 -8.43 6.39 -4.80
C SER A 12 -8.51 5.55 -6.07
N GLN A 13 -7.65 5.79 -7.05
CA GLN A 13 -7.59 5.02 -8.30
C GLN A 13 -7.09 3.59 -8.05
N ALA A 14 -6.07 3.42 -7.20
CA ALA A 14 -5.56 2.11 -6.82
C ALA A 14 -6.64 1.26 -6.12
N LEU A 15 -7.42 1.88 -5.23
CA LEU A 15 -8.57 1.23 -4.59
C LEU A 15 -9.65 0.87 -5.60
N ALA A 16 -10.00 1.79 -6.51
CA ALA A 16 -11.02 1.56 -7.54
C ALA A 16 -10.62 0.43 -8.51
N ALA A 17 -9.34 0.33 -8.86
CA ALA A 17 -8.80 -0.74 -9.71
C ALA A 17 -8.95 -2.14 -9.08
N HIS A 18 -8.98 -2.23 -7.75
CA HIS A 18 -9.21 -3.48 -7.02
C HIS A 18 -10.70 -3.66 -6.62
N SER A 19 -11.60 -2.77 -7.03
CA SER A 19 -13.03 -2.92 -6.75
C SER A 19 -13.61 -4.10 -7.54
N PRO A 20 -14.45 -4.96 -6.92
CA PRO A 20 -15.08 -6.09 -7.59
C PRO A 20 -15.87 -5.71 -8.83
N GLN A 21 -16.40 -4.48 -8.94
CA GLN A 21 -17.08 -4.00 -10.14
C GLN A 21 -16.15 -3.80 -11.35
N ALA A 22 -14.85 -3.63 -11.14
CA ALA A 22 -13.86 -3.56 -12.21
C ALA A 22 -13.56 -4.96 -12.80
N THR A 23 -13.83 -6.04 -12.04
CA THR A 23 -13.45 -7.42 -12.41
C THR A 23 -14.65 -8.35 -12.64
N LEU A 24 -15.77 -8.12 -11.95
CA LEU A 24 -17.00 -8.91 -12.02
C LEU A 24 -18.18 -7.94 -12.15
N GLU A 25 -18.92 -8.03 -13.26
CA GLU A 25 -20.14 -7.25 -13.53
C GLU A 25 -21.27 -7.44 -12.49
N ARG A 26 -21.01 -8.22 -11.44
CA ARG A 26 -21.86 -8.46 -10.27
C ARG A 26 -21.01 -8.54 -9.00
N GLY A 27 -20.59 -7.39 -8.47
CA GLY A 27 -19.84 -7.30 -7.21
C GLY A 27 -20.09 -5.99 -6.46
N GLY A 28 -19.96 -6.02 -5.14
CA GLY A 28 -20.10 -4.83 -4.29
C GLY A 28 -19.10 -3.73 -4.65
N LEU A 29 -19.42 -2.48 -4.33
CA LEU A 29 -18.59 -1.31 -4.62
C LEU A 29 -17.20 -1.37 -3.96
N LEU A 30 -17.08 -2.16 -2.90
CA LEU A 30 -15.86 -2.31 -2.10
C LEU A 30 -15.30 -3.73 -2.25
N PRO A 31 -13.97 -3.87 -2.32
CA PRO A 31 -13.30 -5.17 -2.28
C PRO A 31 -13.58 -5.91 -0.97
N ALA A 32 -13.40 -7.22 -1.02
CA ALA A 32 -13.57 -8.06 0.15
C ALA A 32 -12.52 -7.70 1.23
N VAL A 33 -12.90 -7.80 2.50
CA VAL A 33 -12.02 -7.44 3.63
C VAL A 33 -10.79 -8.36 3.69
N GLU A 34 -10.90 -9.57 3.16
CA GLU A 34 -9.79 -10.52 3.02
C GLU A 34 -8.65 -9.99 2.13
N ASP A 35 -8.96 -9.15 1.14
CA ASP A 35 -7.97 -8.60 0.20
C ASP A 35 -7.33 -7.29 0.69
N ILE A 36 -7.75 -6.78 1.86
CA ILE A 36 -7.34 -5.46 2.34
C ILE A 36 -5.81 -5.34 2.49
N GLY A 37 -5.13 -6.44 2.78
CA GLY A 37 -3.67 -6.49 2.89
C GLY A 37 -2.97 -6.26 1.55
N GLU A 38 -3.47 -6.84 0.46
CA GLU A 38 -2.93 -6.65 -0.89
C GLU A 38 -3.26 -5.25 -1.41
N ILE A 39 -4.50 -4.81 -1.21
CA ILE A 39 -4.98 -3.49 -1.63
C ILE A 39 -4.20 -2.37 -0.93
N SER A 40 -3.91 -2.54 0.36
CA SER A 40 -3.10 -1.58 1.12
C SER A 40 -1.70 -1.42 0.53
N ARG A 41 -1.05 -2.52 0.10
CA ARG A 41 0.26 -2.47 -0.57
C ARG A 41 0.16 -1.78 -1.93
N ALA A 42 -0.87 -2.09 -2.71
CA ALA A 42 -1.11 -1.44 -4.00
C ALA A 42 -1.31 0.07 -3.86
N ILE A 43 -2.09 0.50 -2.86
CA ILE A 43 -2.29 1.92 -2.52
C ILE A 43 -0.97 2.57 -2.10
N ALA A 44 -0.17 1.90 -1.27
CA ALA A 44 1.12 2.39 -0.82
C ALA A 44 2.08 2.62 -2.00
N LEU A 45 2.14 1.69 -2.97
CA LEU A 45 2.93 1.83 -4.19
C LEU A 45 2.47 3.01 -5.05
N ALA A 46 1.17 3.09 -5.33
CA ALA A 46 0.61 4.17 -6.15
C ALA A 46 0.88 5.54 -5.53
N THR A 47 0.73 5.64 -4.21
CA THR A 47 0.99 6.87 -3.46
C THR A 47 2.47 7.23 -3.44
N ALA A 48 3.36 6.24 -3.30
CA ALA A 48 4.81 6.46 -3.34
C ALA A 48 5.28 6.97 -4.71
N ARG A 49 4.77 6.38 -5.79
CA ARG A 49 5.03 6.86 -7.16
C ARG A 49 4.54 8.29 -7.37
N ALA A 50 3.32 8.61 -6.92
CA ALA A 50 2.78 9.97 -7.00
C ALA A 50 3.63 10.97 -6.20
N ALA A 51 4.11 10.59 -5.01
CA ALA A 51 4.99 11.41 -4.20
C ALA A 51 6.35 11.69 -4.87
N GLN A 52 6.90 10.70 -5.60
CA GLN A 52 8.12 10.88 -6.39
C GLN A 52 7.90 11.80 -7.59
N GLN A 53 6.78 11.65 -8.30
CA GLN A 53 6.40 12.50 -9.43
C GLN A 53 6.21 13.95 -9.01
N ASP A 54 5.59 14.17 -7.85
CA ASP A 54 5.38 15.50 -7.27
C ASP A 54 6.68 16.11 -6.66
N GLY A 55 7.79 15.36 -6.66
CA GLY A 55 9.09 15.80 -6.14
C GLY A 55 9.13 15.93 -4.60
N VAL A 56 8.14 15.37 -3.90
CA VAL A 56 8.06 15.41 -2.42
C VAL A 56 8.70 14.20 -1.75
N ALA A 57 9.08 13.18 -2.53
CA ALA A 57 9.81 12.00 -2.08
C ALA A 57 11.04 11.70 -2.95
N PRO A 58 12.08 11.04 -2.40
CA PRO A 58 13.25 10.62 -3.17
C PRO A 58 12.87 9.64 -4.28
N GLN A 59 13.52 9.77 -5.43
CA GLN A 59 13.42 8.81 -6.53
C GLN A 59 14.01 7.47 -6.10
N ALA A 60 13.27 6.41 -6.37
CA ALA A 60 13.62 5.02 -6.13
C ALA A 60 12.97 4.21 -7.25
N SER A 61 13.61 3.11 -7.63
CA SER A 61 13.05 2.16 -8.57
C SER A 61 11.79 1.48 -8.00
N ASP A 62 10.97 0.94 -8.89
CA ASP A 62 9.77 0.20 -8.52
C ASP A 62 10.07 -0.99 -7.59
N ASP A 63 11.17 -1.70 -7.84
CA ASP A 63 11.63 -2.81 -7.02
C ASP A 63 12.03 -2.36 -5.61
N GLU A 64 12.73 -1.22 -5.50
CA GLU A 64 13.11 -0.62 -4.21
C GLU A 64 11.88 -0.17 -3.42
N LEU A 65 10.89 0.41 -4.10
CA LEU A 65 9.62 0.79 -3.46
C LEU A 65 8.88 -0.43 -2.93
N HIS A 66 8.79 -1.49 -3.73
CA HIS A 66 8.19 -2.76 -3.31
C HIS A 66 8.90 -3.34 -2.09
N ALA A 67 10.23 -3.45 -2.14
CA ALA A 67 11.02 -3.97 -1.02
C ALA A 67 10.88 -3.12 0.25
N ALA A 68 10.82 -1.79 0.12
CA ALA A 68 10.63 -0.89 1.24
C ALA A 68 9.25 -1.02 1.89
N ILE A 69 8.21 -1.19 1.07
CA ILE A 69 6.83 -1.40 1.53
C ILE A 69 6.73 -2.73 2.26
N GLU A 70 7.23 -3.83 1.69
CA GLU A 70 7.24 -5.15 2.33
C GLU A 70 7.98 -5.14 3.67
N LYS A 71 9.15 -4.49 3.71
CA LYS A 71 9.95 -4.39 4.95
C LYS A 71 9.25 -3.59 6.05
N THR A 72 8.41 -2.63 5.68
CA THR A 72 7.71 -1.74 6.61
C THR A 72 6.32 -2.28 6.97
N PHE A 73 5.78 -3.18 6.16
CA PHE A 73 4.49 -3.79 6.39
C PHE A 73 4.55 -4.64 7.66
N TRP A 74 3.65 -4.35 8.59
CA TRP A 74 3.62 -5.06 9.86
C TRP A 74 3.01 -6.44 9.69
N GLU A 75 3.70 -7.45 10.21
CA GLU A 75 3.21 -8.82 10.26
C GLU A 75 2.82 -9.19 11.70
N ALA A 76 1.66 -9.84 11.85
CA ALA A 76 1.13 -10.30 13.12
C ALA A 76 1.88 -11.55 13.61
N GLN A 77 3.14 -11.38 14.01
CA GLN A 77 3.97 -12.45 14.55
C GLN A 77 4.40 -12.15 15.98
N TYR A 78 4.39 -13.17 16.83
CA TYR A 78 4.95 -13.06 18.17
C TYR A 78 6.46 -12.84 18.07
N ALA A 79 6.95 -11.81 18.75
CA ALA A 79 8.38 -11.61 18.86
C ALA A 79 9.02 -12.82 19.56
N PRO A 80 10.18 -13.31 19.11
CA PRO A 80 10.83 -14.44 19.72
C PRO A 80 11.12 -14.14 21.20
N TYR A 81 10.75 -15.09 22.06
CA TYR A 81 10.94 -14.97 23.50
C TYR A 81 12.43 -14.87 23.83
N LYS A 82 12.88 -13.68 24.22
CA LYS A 82 14.22 -13.49 24.79
C LYS A 82 14.15 -13.75 26.29
N ARG A 83 14.75 -14.84 26.75
CA ARG A 83 15.05 -15.02 28.18
C ARG A 83 15.99 -13.90 28.62
N ALA A 84 15.53 -13.00 29.46
CA ALA A 84 16.41 -12.17 30.25
C ALA A 84 17.17 -13.11 31.20
N SER A 85 18.41 -13.44 30.86
CA SER A 85 19.30 -14.11 31.80
C SER A 85 19.81 -13.02 32.74
N PHE A 86 19.46 -13.14 34.01
CA PHE A 86 19.97 -12.31 35.11
C PHE A 86 21.37 -12.74 35.50
#